data_AF-A0A9R1R168-F1
#
_entry.id   AF-A0A9R1R168-F1
#
_cell.length_a   1.000
_cell.length_b   1.000
_cell.length_c   1.000
_cell.angle_alpha   90.00
_cell.angle_beta   90.00
_cell.angle_gamma   90.00
#
_symmetry.space_group_name_H-M   'P 1'
#
loop_
_entity.id
_entity.type
_entity.pdbx_description
1 polymer ?
#
loop_
_entity_poly.entity_id
_entity_poly.type
_entity_poly.pdbx_seq_one_letter_code
_entity_poly.pdbx_strand_id
1 'polypeptide(L)'
;MIGAIRTALASLGDDETSMNVSAYDTALVALVKNLDGGDGPQFPSCIDWIVQNQLPDGSWGDAAFFMVQDRMISTLACVVAVKSWNIDSDNLCDRGVLFIKENMSRLLEEEQDWMPCGFEINFPALLEKAKDLDLDIPYDHPVLEEIYAKRNLKLSKIPLDVLHAIPTTLLFSVEGIVDLQLDWEKLLRLRCPDGSFHSSPAATAAALSYTGDKECRVFLDRLIRKFDGGVPCSHSMDTFEQLWVVDRLMRLGISRHFTSEIQQCLEFIYRRWTQKGLSHNVHCPIPDIDDTAMGFRLLRQHGYDVTTCN
;
A
#
# COMPACT_ATOMS: atom_id res chain seq x y z
N MET A 1 -1.82 -6.94 31.80
CA MET A 1 -0.84 -6.52 30.77
C MET A 1 -0.19 -7.72 30.08
N ILE A 2 0.58 -8.59 30.77
CA ILE A 2 1.22 -9.78 30.14
C ILE A 2 0.22 -10.65 29.37
N GLY A 3 -0.94 -10.98 29.96
CA GLY A 3 -1.95 -11.80 29.30
C GLY A 3 -2.47 -11.20 27.98
N ALA A 4 -2.66 -9.89 27.93
CA ALA A 4 -3.11 -9.21 26.70
C ALA A 4 -2.03 -9.25 25.60
N ILE A 5 -0.75 -9.07 25.97
CA ILE A 5 0.37 -9.21 25.04
C ILE A 5 0.43 -10.66 24.50
N ARG A 6 0.24 -11.68 25.35
CA ARG A 6 0.18 -13.07 24.89
C ARG A 6 -0.95 -13.31 23.90
N THR A 7 -2.13 -12.74 24.15
CA THR A 7 -3.25 -12.84 23.22
C THR A 7 -2.91 -12.21 21.86
N ALA A 8 -2.26 -11.04 21.85
CA ALA A 8 -1.82 -10.40 20.61
C ALA A 8 -0.72 -11.19 19.88
N LEU A 9 0.21 -11.83 20.62
CA LEU A 9 1.22 -12.71 20.02
C LEU A 9 0.61 -13.97 19.42
N ALA A 10 -0.45 -14.51 20.05
CA ALA A 10 -1.14 -15.70 19.58
C ALA A 10 -1.97 -15.48 18.30
N SER A 11 -2.22 -14.24 17.91
CA SER A 11 -2.89 -13.90 16.64
C SER A 11 -1.92 -13.69 15.47
N LEU A 12 -0.61 -13.74 15.70
CA LEU A 12 0.39 -13.69 14.63
C LEU A 12 0.39 -15.01 13.84
N GLY A 13 0.58 -14.94 12.53
CA GLY A 13 0.57 -16.13 11.68
C GLY A 13 0.80 -15.82 10.20
N ASP A 14 0.67 -16.85 9.37
CA ASP A 14 0.70 -16.70 7.91
C ASP A 14 -0.48 -15.83 7.47
N ASP A 15 -0.23 -14.77 6.70
CA ASP A 15 -1.27 -13.85 6.18
C ASP A 15 -2.07 -13.08 7.26
N GLU A 16 -1.69 -13.22 8.53
CA GLU A 16 -2.29 -12.53 9.67
C GLU A 16 -1.48 -11.31 10.03
N THR A 17 -1.98 -10.13 9.63
CA THR A 17 -1.35 -8.84 9.91
C THR A 17 -2.33 -7.80 10.40
N SER A 18 -1.93 -7.09 11.46
CA SER A 18 -2.68 -5.97 12.00
C SER A 18 -2.29 -4.68 11.27
N MET A 19 -3.05 -4.32 10.23
CA MET A 19 -2.81 -3.09 9.46
C MET A 19 -4.07 -2.23 9.40
N ASN A 20 -3.88 -0.92 9.38
CA ASN A 20 -4.96 0.03 9.14
C ASN A 20 -5.35 0.01 7.66
N VAL A 21 -6.60 0.38 7.38
CA VAL A 21 -7.10 0.57 6.02
C VAL A 21 -6.43 1.81 5.40
N SER A 22 -6.02 1.70 4.14
CA SER A 22 -5.53 2.80 3.31
C SER A 22 -6.68 3.35 2.48
N ALA A 23 -7.02 4.62 2.69
CA ALA A 23 -8.04 5.28 1.89
C ALA A 23 -7.63 5.43 0.42
N TYR A 24 -6.34 5.71 0.16
CA TYR A 24 -5.77 5.73 -1.18
C TYR A 24 -5.99 4.40 -1.92
N ASP A 25 -5.56 3.28 -1.33
CA ASP A 25 -5.68 1.97 -1.99
C ASP A 25 -7.15 1.54 -2.13
N THR A 26 -7.97 1.81 -1.12
CA THR A 26 -9.41 1.53 -1.18
C THR A 26 -10.08 2.28 -2.32
N ALA A 27 -9.71 3.55 -2.56
CA ALA A 27 -10.21 4.31 -3.69
C ALA A 27 -9.75 3.75 -5.05
N LEU A 28 -8.49 3.34 -5.15
CA LEU A 28 -7.94 2.74 -6.37
C LEU A 28 -8.62 1.40 -6.70
N VAL A 29 -8.88 0.57 -5.69
CA VAL A 29 -9.67 -0.67 -5.83
C VAL A 29 -11.12 -0.36 -6.23
N ALA A 30 -11.72 0.68 -5.64
CA ALA A 30 -13.08 1.08 -5.95
C ALA A 30 -13.28 1.58 -7.40
N LEU A 31 -12.20 2.01 -8.07
CA LEU A 31 -12.22 2.45 -9.48
C LEU A 31 -12.25 1.29 -10.49
N VAL A 32 -12.00 0.05 -10.06
CA VAL A 32 -12.06 -1.12 -10.95
C VAL A 32 -13.48 -1.28 -11.46
N LYS A 33 -13.67 -1.24 -12.78
CA LYS A 33 -14.97 -1.46 -13.43
C LYS A 33 -15.37 -2.93 -13.38
N ASN A 34 -16.66 -3.21 -13.36
CA ASN A 34 -17.18 -4.57 -13.41
C ASN A 34 -16.67 -5.30 -14.67
N LEU A 35 -15.91 -6.38 -14.46
CA LEU A 35 -15.29 -7.17 -15.52
C LEU A 35 -16.29 -8.11 -16.22
N ASP A 36 -17.39 -8.44 -15.56
CA ASP A 36 -18.45 -9.33 -16.07
C ASP A 36 -19.50 -8.57 -16.91
N GLY A 37 -19.31 -7.25 -17.11
CA GLY A 37 -20.19 -6.36 -17.85
C GLY A 37 -21.10 -5.51 -16.95
N GLY A 38 -21.23 -4.23 -17.27
CA GLY A 38 -22.04 -3.25 -16.54
C GLY A 38 -21.27 -1.95 -16.24
N ASP A 39 -22.00 -0.88 -15.97
CA ASP A 39 -21.43 0.47 -15.76
C ASP A 39 -21.11 0.77 -14.29
N GLY A 40 -20.99 -0.25 -13.44
CA GLY A 40 -20.76 -0.12 -11.99
C GLY A 40 -19.37 -0.60 -11.53
N PRO A 41 -19.01 -0.33 -10.26
CA PRO A 41 -17.75 -0.80 -9.68
C PRO A 41 -17.76 -2.32 -9.52
N GLN A 42 -16.60 -2.94 -9.74
CA GLN A 42 -16.36 -4.35 -9.44
C GLN A 42 -16.49 -4.66 -7.95
N PHE A 43 -16.17 -3.67 -7.10
CA PHE A 43 -16.16 -3.79 -5.64
C PHE A 43 -16.99 -2.68 -4.98
N PRO A 44 -18.34 -2.77 -4.98
CA PRO A 44 -19.21 -1.74 -4.42
C PRO A 44 -18.95 -1.44 -2.94
N SER A 45 -18.56 -2.44 -2.14
CA SER A 45 -18.24 -2.26 -0.72
C SER A 45 -17.06 -1.32 -0.47
N CYS A 46 -16.15 -1.14 -1.43
CA CYS A 46 -15.09 -0.14 -1.32
C CYS A 46 -15.65 1.28 -1.42
N ILE A 47 -16.70 1.49 -2.23
CA ILE A 47 -17.41 2.76 -2.29
C ILE A 47 -18.14 3.03 -0.98
N ASP A 48 -18.83 2.01 -0.44
CA ASP A 48 -19.50 2.12 0.86
C ASP A 48 -18.52 2.52 1.97
N TRP A 49 -17.32 1.91 1.98
CA TRP A 49 -16.26 2.27 2.90
C TRP A 49 -15.82 3.73 2.74
N ILE A 50 -15.59 4.21 1.50
CA ILE A 50 -15.19 5.61 1.24
C ILE A 50 -16.24 6.59 1.76
N VAL A 51 -17.52 6.33 1.47
CA VAL A 51 -18.65 7.17 1.93
C VAL A 51 -18.71 7.27 3.45
N GLN A 52 -18.45 6.17 4.16
CA GLN A 52 -18.58 6.09 5.62
C GLN A 52 -17.36 6.64 6.39
N ASN A 53 -16.22 6.87 5.73
CA ASN A 53 -14.94 7.15 6.38
C ASN A 53 -14.31 8.50 6.02
N GLN A 54 -15.09 9.46 5.48
CA GLN A 54 -14.59 10.84 5.36
C GLN A 54 -14.39 11.45 6.76
N LEU A 55 -13.25 12.09 6.99
CA LEU A 55 -12.93 12.76 8.25
C LEU A 55 -13.72 14.08 8.40
N PRO A 56 -13.82 14.63 9.63
CA PRO A 56 -14.57 15.87 9.87
C PRO A 56 -14.07 17.08 9.06
N ASP A 57 -12.77 17.13 8.76
CA ASP A 57 -12.14 18.18 7.95
C ASP A 57 -12.38 18.02 6.43
N GLY A 58 -13.08 16.97 5.99
CA GLY A 58 -13.34 16.67 4.59
C GLY A 58 -12.27 15.79 3.93
N SER A 59 -11.17 15.49 4.60
CA SER A 59 -10.12 14.61 4.08
C SER A 59 -10.43 13.13 4.28
N TRP A 60 -9.64 12.29 3.61
CA TRP A 60 -9.45 10.88 3.96
C TRP A 60 -7.98 10.62 4.27
N GLY A 61 -7.71 9.65 5.15
CA GLY A 61 -6.36 9.25 5.57
C GLY A 61 -6.35 8.73 7.00
N ASP A 62 -5.17 8.66 7.62
CA ASP A 62 -5.06 8.20 9.00
C ASP A 62 -5.68 9.23 9.98
N ALA A 63 -6.64 8.79 10.79
CA ALA A 63 -7.34 9.65 11.75
C ALA A 63 -6.49 9.97 12.99
N ALA A 64 -5.52 9.13 13.33
CA ALA A 64 -4.64 9.27 14.48
C ALA A 64 -3.38 10.09 14.17
N PHE A 65 -2.96 10.14 12.92
CA PHE A 65 -1.77 10.88 12.49
C PHE A 65 -2.04 11.75 11.26
N PHE A 66 -1.84 13.07 11.40
CA PHE A 66 -1.95 13.99 10.26
C PHE A 66 -0.60 14.11 9.56
N MET A 67 -0.56 13.74 8.28
CA MET A 67 0.55 14.02 7.38
C MET A 67 -0.04 14.60 6.09
N VAL A 68 0.38 15.82 5.70
CA VAL A 68 -0.27 16.50 4.57
C VAL A 68 -0.24 15.67 3.29
N GLN A 69 0.87 14.99 3.00
CA GLN A 69 1.01 14.23 1.77
C GLN A 69 0.10 12.99 1.75
N ASP A 70 -0.05 12.29 2.88
CA ASP A 70 -1.04 11.21 3.03
C ASP A 70 -2.47 11.73 2.84
N ARG A 71 -2.83 12.80 3.56
CA ARG A 71 -4.17 13.37 3.47
C ARG A 71 -4.49 13.85 2.05
N MET A 72 -3.55 14.49 1.38
CA MET A 72 -3.74 15.02 0.03
C MET A 72 -3.94 13.90 -1.00
N ILE A 73 -3.08 12.87 -1.00
CA ILE A 73 -3.20 11.78 -1.98
C ILE A 73 -4.42 10.89 -1.72
N SER A 74 -4.70 10.57 -0.46
CA SER A 74 -5.87 9.79 -0.05
C SER A 74 -7.17 10.53 -0.38
N THR A 75 -7.27 11.82 -0.04
CA THR A 75 -8.45 12.64 -0.36
C THR A 75 -8.66 12.76 -1.87
N LEU A 76 -7.61 13.03 -2.64
CA LEU A 76 -7.71 13.12 -4.10
C LEU A 76 -8.21 11.81 -4.71
N ALA A 77 -7.65 10.67 -4.27
CA ALA A 77 -8.08 9.35 -4.73
C ALA A 77 -9.56 9.09 -4.43
N CYS A 78 -10.00 9.36 -3.19
CA CYS A 78 -11.40 9.18 -2.78
C CYS A 78 -12.36 10.10 -3.56
N VAL A 79 -12.00 11.37 -3.76
CA VAL A 79 -12.79 12.31 -4.57
C VAL A 79 -12.91 11.82 -6.02
N VAL A 80 -11.81 11.34 -6.62
CA VAL A 80 -11.83 10.75 -7.97
C VAL A 80 -12.77 9.54 -8.03
N ALA A 81 -12.74 8.65 -7.02
CA ALA A 81 -13.64 7.50 -6.94
C ALA A 81 -15.11 7.91 -6.82
N VAL A 82 -15.43 8.81 -5.88
CA VAL A 82 -16.79 9.35 -5.66
C VAL A 82 -17.33 9.99 -6.93
N LYS A 83 -16.51 10.80 -7.62
CA LYS A 83 -16.90 11.47 -8.86
C LYS A 83 -17.07 10.50 -10.01
N SER A 84 -16.19 9.51 -10.16
CA SER A 84 -16.24 8.50 -11.24
C SER A 84 -17.54 7.69 -11.24
N TRP A 85 -18.12 7.47 -10.07
CA TRP A 85 -19.35 6.70 -9.90
C TRP A 85 -20.60 7.56 -9.66
N ASN A 86 -20.50 8.89 -9.79
CA ASN A 86 -21.59 9.84 -9.55
C ASN A 86 -22.29 9.61 -8.19
N ILE A 87 -21.50 9.40 -7.14
CA ILE A 87 -22.04 9.19 -5.80
C ILE A 87 -22.54 10.52 -5.24
N ASP A 88 -23.86 10.65 -5.12
CA ASP A 88 -24.54 11.81 -4.56
C ASP A 88 -24.84 11.57 -3.07
N SER A 89 -23.89 11.94 -2.20
CA SER A 89 -24.04 11.80 -0.75
C SER A 89 -23.32 12.94 -0.01
N ASP A 90 -24.10 13.66 0.81
CA ASP A 90 -23.65 14.64 1.83
C ASP A 90 -22.53 15.61 1.41
N ASN A 91 -22.51 16.03 0.14
CA ASN A 91 -21.46 16.88 -0.42
C ASN A 91 -20.03 16.32 -0.19
N LEU A 92 -19.88 14.99 -0.12
CA LEU A 92 -18.60 14.29 0.12
C LEU A 92 -17.51 14.79 -0.83
N CYS A 93 -17.84 14.86 -2.12
CA CYS A 93 -16.94 15.34 -3.17
C CYS A 93 -16.50 16.79 -2.91
N ASP A 94 -17.44 17.69 -2.65
CA ASP A 94 -17.16 19.12 -2.47
C ASP A 94 -16.31 19.38 -1.23
N ARG A 95 -16.56 18.64 -0.13
CA ARG A 95 -15.77 18.73 1.10
C ARG A 95 -14.33 18.26 0.88
N GLY A 96 -14.13 17.17 0.14
CA GLY A 96 -12.79 16.69 -0.21
C GLY A 96 -12.04 17.65 -1.15
N VAL A 97 -12.73 18.20 -2.15
CA VAL A 97 -12.17 19.23 -3.04
C VAL A 97 -11.78 20.48 -2.25
N LEU A 98 -12.62 20.93 -1.32
CA LEU A 98 -12.33 22.07 -0.46
C LEU A 98 -11.08 21.81 0.39
N PHE A 99 -10.97 20.64 1.02
CA PHE A 99 -9.79 20.26 1.79
C PHE A 99 -8.51 20.33 0.92
N ILE A 100 -8.54 19.79 -0.30
CA ILE A 100 -7.39 19.83 -1.22
C ILE A 100 -7.00 21.27 -1.55
N LYS A 101 -7.97 22.14 -1.83
CA LYS A 101 -7.72 23.57 -2.10
C LYS A 101 -7.05 24.27 -0.93
N GLU A 102 -7.56 24.05 0.29
CA GLU A 102 -7.06 24.70 1.50
C GLU A 102 -5.67 24.22 1.91
N ASN A 103 -5.26 23.02 1.48
CA ASN A 103 -4.00 22.40 1.91
C ASN A 103 -2.94 22.30 0.79
N MET A 104 -3.25 22.70 -0.45
CA MET A 104 -2.34 22.59 -1.59
C MET A 104 -0.97 23.24 -1.34
N SER A 105 -0.93 24.42 -0.71
CA SER A 105 0.32 25.14 -0.43
C SER A 105 1.23 24.44 0.58
N ARG A 106 0.66 23.61 1.48
CA ARG A 106 1.39 22.93 2.55
C ARG A 106 2.25 21.76 2.05
N LEU A 107 2.03 21.29 0.82
CA LEU A 107 2.80 20.19 0.22
C LEU A 107 4.31 20.47 0.10
N LEU A 108 4.73 21.75 0.03
CA LEU A 108 6.15 22.16 0.00
C LEU A 108 6.71 22.53 1.37
N GLU A 109 5.86 22.93 2.30
CA GLU A 109 6.27 23.49 3.59
C GLU A 109 6.60 22.40 4.62
N GLU A 110 6.02 21.21 4.48
CA GLU A 110 6.16 20.11 5.43
C GLU A 110 7.24 19.08 5.01
N GLU A 111 7.93 18.52 6.00
CA GLU A 111 9.13 17.67 5.89
C GLU A 111 9.02 16.61 4.77
N GLN A 112 9.87 16.74 3.73
CA GLN A 112 9.94 15.79 2.61
C GLN A 112 10.48 14.40 3.04
N ASP A 113 11.05 14.28 4.24
CA ASP A 113 11.70 13.06 4.73
C ASP A 113 10.73 11.89 4.96
N TRP A 114 9.44 12.17 5.17
CA TRP A 114 8.40 11.17 5.46
C TRP A 114 7.41 10.96 4.32
N MET A 115 7.74 11.43 3.12
CA MET A 115 6.90 11.34 1.93
C MET A 115 6.43 9.89 1.68
N PRO A 116 5.11 9.65 1.45
CA PRO A 116 4.62 8.33 1.08
C PRO A 116 5.33 7.75 -0.14
N CYS A 117 5.56 6.43 -0.13
CA CYS A 117 6.14 5.70 -1.25
C CYS A 117 5.38 6.02 -2.54
N GLY A 118 6.12 6.40 -3.59
CA GLY A 118 5.52 6.67 -4.90
C GLY A 118 4.73 7.98 -5.02
N PHE A 119 4.60 8.81 -3.97
CA PHE A 119 3.78 10.03 -4.00
C PHE A 119 4.04 10.92 -5.23
N GLU A 120 5.30 11.19 -5.53
CA GLU A 120 5.70 12.06 -6.66
C GLU A 120 5.35 11.46 -8.04
N ILE A 121 5.03 10.17 -8.13
CA ILE A 121 4.56 9.51 -9.35
C ILE A 121 3.02 9.42 -9.34
N ASN A 122 2.46 8.99 -8.21
CA ASN A 122 1.05 8.64 -8.05
C ASN A 122 0.15 9.88 -7.93
N PHE A 123 0.56 10.89 -7.15
CA PHE A 123 -0.25 12.08 -6.94
C PHE A 123 -0.50 12.86 -8.25
N PRO A 124 0.49 13.11 -9.11
CA PRO A 124 0.22 13.73 -10.41
C PRO A 124 -0.61 12.85 -11.35
N ALA A 125 -0.44 11.53 -11.33
CA ALA A 125 -1.29 10.63 -12.12
C ALA A 125 -2.77 10.70 -11.70
N LEU A 126 -3.04 10.87 -10.40
CA LEU A 126 -4.39 11.13 -9.90
C LEU A 126 -4.90 12.53 -10.26
N LEU A 127 -4.04 13.55 -10.29
CA LEU A 127 -4.44 14.90 -10.71
C LEU A 127 -4.91 14.92 -12.16
N GLU A 128 -4.24 14.20 -13.06
CA GLU A 128 -4.72 14.08 -14.45
C GLU A 128 -6.07 13.37 -14.53
N LYS A 129 -6.30 12.30 -13.75
CA LYS A 129 -7.63 11.67 -13.64
C LYS A 129 -8.69 12.63 -13.09
N ALA A 130 -8.33 13.45 -12.10
CA ALA A 130 -9.24 14.43 -11.53
C ALA A 130 -9.61 15.52 -12.54
N LYS A 131 -8.64 15.93 -13.37
CA LYS A 131 -8.82 16.89 -14.45
C LYS A 131 -9.75 16.34 -15.54
N ASP A 132 -9.59 15.08 -15.93
CA ASP A 132 -10.48 14.39 -16.88
C ASP A 132 -11.93 14.28 -16.37
N LEU A 133 -12.14 14.40 -15.06
CA LEU A 133 -13.45 14.39 -14.40
C LEU A 133 -14.00 15.80 -14.10
N ASP A 134 -13.35 16.84 -14.62
CA ASP A 134 -13.69 18.25 -14.41
C ASP A 134 -13.78 18.63 -12.91
N LEU A 135 -12.94 18.03 -12.06
CA LEU A 135 -12.85 18.41 -10.65
C LEU A 135 -12.17 19.77 -10.52
N ASP A 136 -12.77 20.66 -9.72
CA ASP A 136 -12.26 22.01 -9.47
C ASP A 136 -11.10 21.98 -8.47
N ILE A 137 -9.91 21.62 -8.95
CA ILE A 137 -8.65 21.56 -8.19
C ILE A 137 -7.71 22.66 -8.72
N PRO A 138 -6.84 23.27 -7.89
CA PRO A 138 -5.92 24.30 -8.35
C PRO A 138 -4.73 23.69 -9.12
N TYR A 139 -4.98 23.24 -10.36
CA TYR A 139 -3.98 22.57 -11.21
C TYR A 139 -2.78 23.45 -11.59
N ASP A 140 -2.96 24.77 -11.59
CA ASP A 140 -1.90 25.75 -11.88
C ASP A 140 -1.16 26.21 -10.60
N HIS A 141 -1.35 25.53 -9.46
CA HIS A 141 -0.65 25.90 -8.23
C HIS A 141 0.86 25.64 -8.36
N PRO A 142 1.75 26.60 -8.02
CA PRO A 142 3.20 26.47 -8.22
C PRO A 142 3.84 25.23 -7.60
N VAL A 143 3.28 24.72 -6.49
CA VAL A 143 3.71 23.46 -5.86
C VAL A 143 3.72 22.28 -6.82
N LEU A 144 2.77 22.25 -7.75
CA LEU A 144 2.61 21.14 -8.68
C LEU A 144 3.72 21.15 -9.71
N GLU A 145 4.24 22.31 -10.11
CA GLU A 145 5.36 22.41 -11.06
C GLU A 145 6.57 21.61 -10.57
N GLU A 146 6.93 21.74 -9.29
CA GLU A 146 8.04 20.99 -8.70
C GLU A 146 7.75 19.49 -8.66
N ILE A 147 6.53 19.10 -8.26
CA ILE A 147 6.13 17.68 -8.19
C ILE A 147 6.15 17.04 -9.58
N TYR A 148 5.62 17.72 -10.61
CA TYR A 148 5.67 17.25 -12.00
C TYR A 148 7.10 17.18 -12.52
N ALA A 149 7.98 18.14 -12.18
CA ALA A 149 9.39 18.07 -12.55
C ALA A 149 10.08 16.85 -11.94
N LYS A 150 9.84 16.56 -10.66
CA LYS A 150 10.36 15.36 -9.98
C LYS A 150 9.78 14.08 -10.58
N ARG A 151 8.49 14.04 -10.91
CA ARG A 151 7.84 12.93 -11.60
C ARG A 151 8.53 12.63 -12.93
N ASN A 152 8.68 13.63 -13.79
CA ASN A 152 9.27 13.48 -15.11
C ASN A 152 10.72 12.98 -15.02
N LEU A 153 11.50 13.51 -14.05
CA LEU A 153 12.84 13.02 -13.78
C LEU A 153 12.84 11.55 -13.34
N LYS A 154 11.94 11.14 -12.45
CA LYS A 154 11.84 9.75 -12.00
C LYS A 154 11.43 8.82 -13.14
N LEU A 155 10.39 9.16 -13.90
CA LEU A 155 9.92 8.37 -15.04
C LEU A 155 11.02 8.20 -16.11
N SER A 156 11.81 9.25 -16.38
CA SER A 156 12.93 9.17 -17.34
C SER A 156 14.04 8.20 -16.93
N LYS A 157 14.09 7.81 -15.65
CA LYS A 157 15.09 6.89 -15.10
C LYS A 157 14.57 5.47 -14.94
N ILE A 158 13.30 5.20 -15.24
CA ILE A 158 12.74 3.86 -15.13
C ILE A 158 13.31 2.97 -16.25
N PRO A 159 14.05 1.90 -15.92
CA PRO A 159 14.53 0.94 -16.91
C PRO A 159 13.39 0.01 -17.31
N LEU A 160 12.65 0.37 -18.37
CA LEU A 160 11.47 -0.39 -18.82
C LEU A 160 11.80 -1.84 -19.18
N ASP A 161 12.98 -2.10 -19.75
CA ASP A 161 13.44 -3.45 -20.04
C ASP A 161 13.57 -4.30 -18.76
N VAL A 162 14.12 -3.73 -17.69
CA VAL A 162 14.24 -4.39 -16.39
C VAL A 162 12.88 -4.57 -15.73
N LEU A 163 12.04 -3.53 -15.74
CA LEU A 163 10.69 -3.54 -15.15
C LEU A 163 9.82 -4.68 -15.71
N HIS A 164 9.95 -4.98 -17.00
CA HIS A 164 9.19 -6.05 -17.66
C HIS A 164 9.88 -7.42 -17.63
N ALA A 165 11.13 -7.52 -17.15
CA ALA A 165 11.92 -8.75 -17.16
C ALA A 165 12.00 -9.43 -15.80
N ILE A 166 12.13 -8.66 -14.72
CA ILE A 166 12.30 -9.18 -13.36
C ILE A 166 11.44 -8.41 -12.36
N PRO A 167 11.02 -9.04 -11.24
CA PRO A 167 10.34 -8.31 -10.18
C PRO A 167 11.23 -7.18 -9.66
N THR A 168 10.67 -5.98 -9.57
CA THR A 168 11.30 -4.81 -8.94
C THR A 168 10.30 -4.14 -8.00
N THR A 169 10.79 -3.29 -7.09
CA THR A 169 9.93 -2.51 -6.18
C THR A 169 9.02 -1.52 -6.91
N LEU A 170 9.31 -1.20 -8.18
CA LEU A 170 8.42 -0.36 -9.01
C LEU A 170 7.04 -1.00 -9.23
N LEU A 171 6.92 -2.32 -9.10
CA LEU A 171 5.62 -3.00 -9.17
C LEU A 171 4.67 -2.56 -8.05
N PHE A 172 5.19 -2.04 -6.92
CA PHE A 172 4.39 -1.53 -5.80
C PHE A 172 3.62 -0.23 -6.13
N SER A 173 4.05 0.52 -7.15
CA SER A 173 3.46 1.81 -7.52
C SER A 173 3.19 1.92 -9.02
N VAL A 174 2.89 0.79 -9.66
CA VAL A 174 2.70 0.70 -11.12
C VAL A 174 1.46 1.46 -11.59
N GLU A 175 0.48 1.68 -10.70
CA GLU A 175 -0.75 2.43 -10.97
C GLU A 175 -0.51 3.91 -11.33
N GLY A 176 0.61 4.49 -10.87
CA GLY A 176 0.98 5.86 -11.20
C GLY A 176 1.84 6.01 -12.47
N ILE A 177 2.32 4.90 -13.05
CA ILE A 177 3.17 4.90 -14.25
C ILE A 177 2.29 4.90 -15.50
N VAL A 178 1.48 5.95 -15.66
CA VAL A 178 0.47 6.05 -16.74
C VAL A 178 1.01 6.61 -18.06
N ASP A 179 2.14 7.33 -18.05
CA ASP A 179 2.71 7.99 -19.23
C ASP A 179 3.76 7.15 -19.96
N LEU A 180 4.08 5.96 -19.45
CA LEU A 180 4.99 5.02 -20.09
C LEU A 180 4.19 3.87 -20.70
N GLN A 181 4.65 3.37 -21.84
CA GLN A 181 4.04 2.20 -22.44
C GLN A 181 4.40 0.94 -21.64
N LEU A 182 3.43 0.47 -20.85
CA LEU A 182 3.54 -0.76 -20.08
C LEU A 182 2.95 -1.95 -20.84
N ASP A 183 3.68 -3.06 -20.85
CA ASP A 183 3.25 -4.36 -21.36
C ASP A 183 2.69 -5.19 -20.19
N TRP A 184 1.40 -5.02 -19.94
CA TRP A 184 0.70 -5.66 -18.81
C TRP A 184 0.76 -7.19 -18.84
N GLU A 185 0.87 -7.81 -20.02
CA GLU A 185 1.03 -9.25 -20.16
C GLU A 185 2.39 -9.74 -19.65
N LYS A 186 3.45 -8.93 -19.83
CA LYS A 186 4.76 -9.22 -19.22
C LYS A 186 4.75 -8.93 -17.73
N LEU A 187 4.17 -7.81 -17.31
CA LEU A 187 4.10 -7.44 -15.89
C LEU A 187 3.31 -8.47 -15.07
N LEU A 188 2.22 -9.02 -15.63
CA LEU A 188 1.41 -10.04 -14.97
C LEU A 188 2.20 -11.30 -14.61
N ARG A 189 3.25 -11.64 -15.39
CA ARG A 189 4.14 -12.78 -15.10
C ARG A 189 5.05 -12.55 -13.90
N LEU A 190 5.16 -11.31 -13.43
CA LEU A 190 5.97 -10.89 -12.28
C LEU A 190 5.16 -10.77 -10.98
N ARG A 191 3.85 -11.04 -11.04
CA ARG A 191 2.93 -11.09 -9.89
C ARG A 191 3.45 -12.04 -8.80
N CYS A 192 3.27 -11.66 -7.54
CA CYS A 192 3.54 -12.52 -6.40
C CYS A 192 2.59 -13.74 -6.42
N PRO A 193 2.97 -14.92 -5.89
CA PRO A 193 2.14 -16.12 -5.93
C PRO A 193 0.71 -15.95 -5.39
N ASP A 194 0.50 -15.03 -4.44
CA ASP A 194 -0.78 -14.76 -3.79
C ASP A 194 -1.77 -13.91 -4.60
N GLY A 195 -1.39 -13.46 -5.79
CA GLY A 195 -2.24 -12.63 -6.66
C GLY A 195 -1.82 -11.15 -6.69
N SER A 196 -0.92 -10.74 -5.81
CA SER A 196 -0.58 -9.32 -5.66
C SER A 196 0.51 -8.84 -6.62
N PHE A 197 0.47 -7.55 -6.93
CA PHE A 197 1.62 -6.81 -7.45
C PHE A 197 2.40 -6.24 -6.28
N HIS A 198 3.48 -6.93 -5.92
CA HIS A 198 4.37 -6.53 -4.81
C HIS A 198 3.61 -6.26 -3.50
N SER A 199 2.55 -7.02 -3.21
CA SER A 199 1.68 -6.85 -2.03
C SER A 199 0.83 -5.57 -2.01
N SER A 200 0.88 -4.69 -3.02
CA SER A 200 0.05 -3.47 -3.07
C SER A 200 -1.35 -3.74 -3.66
N PRO A 201 -2.43 -3.40 -2.94
CA PRO A 201 -3.78 -3.47 -3.50
C PRO A 201 -4.03 -2.46 -4.63
N ALA A 202 -3.54 -1.22 -4.54
CA ALA A 202 -3.65 -0.25 -5.63
C ALA A 202 -2.98 -0.72 -6.94
N ALA A 203 -1.75 -1.23 -6.85
CA ALA A 203 -1.03 -1.78 -8.00
C ALA A 203 -1.76 -3.01 -8.58
N THR A 204 -2.31 -3.86 -7.71
CA THR A 204 -3.07 -5.06 -8.11
C THR A 204 -4.39 -4.69 -8.78
N ALA A 205 -5.06 -3.63 -8.31
CA ALA A 205 -6.27 -3.09 -8.94
C ALA A 205 -6.01 -2.53 -10.34
N ALA A 206 -4.87 -1.85 -10.54
CA ALA A 206 -4.43 -1.44 -11.86
C ALA A 206 -4.22 -2.65 -12.78
N ALA A 207 -3.45 -3.64 -12.33
CA ALA A 207 -3.22 -4.87 -13.11
C ALA A 207 -4.52 -5.59 -13.46
N LEU A 208 -5.45 -5.72 -12.50
CA LEU A 208 -6.77 -6.31 -12.72
C LEU A 208 -7.56 -5.55 -13.80
N SER A 209 -7.53 -4.23 -13.78
CA SER A 209 -8.26 -3.38 -14.74
C SER A 209 -7.74 -3.55 -16.18
N TYR A 210 -6.44 -3.80 -16.37
CA TYR A 210 -5.84 -3.98 -17.69
C TYR A 210 -5.90 -5.42 -18.21
N THR A 211 -5.88 -6.41 -17.32
CA THR A 211 -5.69 -7.83 -17.70
C THR A 211 -6.92 -8.70 -17.43
N GLY A 212 -7.80 -8.30 -16.52
CA GLY A 212 -8.88 -9.15 -16.03
C GLY A 212 -8.38 -10.40 -15.27
N ASP A 213 -7.14 -10.39 -14.77
CA ASP A 213 -6.54 -11.56 -14.13
C ASP A 213 -7.31 -12.01 -12.88
N LYS A 214 -7.61 -13.31 -12.82
CA LYS A 214 -8.44 -13.90 -11.75
C LYS A 214 -7.72 -13.92 -10.41
N GLU A 215 -6.40 -14.06 -10.40
CA GLU A 215 -5.63 -14.16 -9.17
C GLU A 215 -5.46 -12.78 -8.53
N CYS A 216 -5.29 -11.72 -9.33
CA CYS A 216 -5.43 -10.34 -8.86
C CYS A 216 -6.80 -10.09 -8.23
N ARG A 217 -7.88 -10.58 -8.84
CA ARG A 217 -9.24 -10.48 -8.26
C ARG A 217 -9.34 -11.25 -6.93
N VAL A 218 -8.85 -12.48 -6.87
CA VAL A 218 -8.86 -13.31 -5.64
C VAL A 218 -8.11 -12.62 -4.50
N PHE A 219 -6.97 -12.00 -4.79
CA PHE A 219 -6.22 -11.20 -3.80
C PHE A 219 -7.07 -10.06 -3.25
N LEU A 220 -7.67 -9.23 -4.11
CA LEU A 220 -8.49 -8.09 -3.68
C LEU A 220 -9.75 -8.54 -2.93
N ASP A 221 -10.46 -9.56 -3.42
CA ASP A 221 -11.65 -10.13 -2.75
C ASP A 221 -11.33 -10.62 -1.33
N ARG A 222 -10.15 -11.21 -1.14
CA ARG A 222 -9.67 -11.64 0.20
C ARG A 222 -9.52 -10.44 1.13
N LEU A 223 -8.87 -9.36 0.67
CA LEU A 223 -8.65 -8.17 1.49
C LEU A 223 -9.95 -7.45 1.81
N ILE A 224 -10.80 -7.23 0.81
CA ILE A 224 -12.09 -6.54 1.00
C ILE A 224 -12.95 -7.27 2.05
N ARG A 225 -12.92 -8.60 2.06
CA ARG A 225 -13.61 -9.41 3.08
C ARG A 225 -12.95 -9.29 4.45
N LYS A 226 -11.62 -9.21 4.53
CA LYS A 226 -10.87 -9.10 5.78
C LYS A 226 -10.99 -7.72 6.42
N PHE A 227 -11.16 -6.67 5.61
CA PHE A 227 -11.15 -5.27 6.03
C PHE A 227 -12.49 -4.55 5.79
N ASP A 228 -13.59 -5.31 5.73
CA ASP A 228 -14.97 -4.81 5.68
C ASP A 228 -15.19 -3.70 4.64
N GLY A 229 -14.78 -3.94 3.39
CA GLY A 229 -14.89 -2.97 2.30
C GLY A 229 -13.63 -2.15 2.06
N GLY A 230 -12.78 -1.96 3.07
CA GLY A 230 -11.48 -1.33 2.93
C GLY A 230 -10.40 -2.28 2.42
N VAL A 231 -9.21 -1.74 2.13
CA VAL A 231 -7.95 -2.50 1.96
C VAL A 231 -6.77 -1.72 2.56
N PRO A 232 -5.72 -2.38 3.08
CA PRO A 232 -4.49 -1.71 3.55
C PRO A 232 -3.63 -1.22 2.37
N CYS A 233 -2.51 -0.52 2.64
CA CYS A 233 -1.56 -0.11 1.60
C CYS A 233 -0.63 -1.24 1.12
N SER A 234 -0.52 -2.31 1.89
CA SER A 234 0.21 -3.53 1.53
C SER A 234 -0.39 -4.72 2.28
N HIS A 235 -0.39 -5.90 1.69
CA HIS A 235 -0.76 -7.15 2.37
C HIS A 235 -0.12 -8.39 1.73
N SER A 236 0.34 -9.38 2.51
CA SER A 236 0.55 -9.37 3.97
C SER A 236 1.92 -8.78 4.35
N MET A 237 2.19 -8.60 5.64
CA MET A 237 3.45 -8.10 6.22
C MET A 237 3.91 -9.02 7.38
N ASP A 238 3.65 -10.31 7.27
CA ASP A 238 3.73 -11.27 8.37
C ASP A 238 5.18 -11.58 8.80
N THR A 239 6.15 -11.56 7.89
CA THR A 239 7.58 -11.63 8.25
C THR A 239 8.00 -10.37 9.02
N PHE A 240 7.64 -9.20 8.50
CA PHE A 240 7.93 -7.90 9.11
C PHE A 240 7.32 -7.78 10.51
N GLU A 241 6.03 -8.10 10.68
CA GLU A 241 5.36 -7.94 11.97
C GLU A 241 6.02 -8.80 13.05
N GLN A 242 6.32 -10.07 12.75
CA GLN A 242 6.94 -10.98 13.71
C GLN A 242 8.36 -10.58 14.09
N LEU A 243 9.18 -10.20 13.10
CA LEU A 243 10.54 -9.70 13.34
C LEU A 243 10.51 -8.47 14.25
N TRP A 244 9.57 -7.55 14.01
CA TRP A 244 9.50 -6.28 14.70
C TRP A 244 8.97 -6.47 16.12
N VAL A 245 7.95 -7.32 16.29
CA VAL A 245 7.41 -7.69 17.60
C VAL A 245 8.49 -8.29 18.50
N VAL A 246 9.26 -9.26 18.00
CA VAL A 246 10.36 -9.87 18.78
C VAL A 246 11.38 -8.80 19.18
N ASP A 247 11.81 -7.96 18.23
CA ASP A 247 12.77 -6.88 18.51
C ASP A 247 12.27 -5.92 19.59
N ARG A 248 11.01 -5.47 19.51
CA ARG A 248 10.44 -4.52 20.49
C ARG A 248 10.35 -5.16 21.88
N LEU A 249 9.90 -6.41 21.99
CA LEU A 249 9.86 -7.11 23.27
C LEU A 249 11.24 -7.24 23.92
N MET A 250 12.27 -7.52 23.12
CA MET A 250 13.66 -7.61 23.58
C MET A 250 14.20 -6.26 24.03
N ARG A 251 14.07 -5.22 23.20
CA ARG A 251 14.61 -3.88 23.49
C ARG A 251 13.92 -3.20 24.66
N LEU A 252 12.65 -3.49 24.90
CA LEU A 252 11.92 -3.04 26.08
C LEU A 252 12.31 -3.80 27.36
N GLY A 253 13.15 -4.84 27.27
CA GLY A 253 13.60 -5.62 28.43
C GLY A 253 12.52 -6.50 29.06
N ILE A 254 11.45 -6.82 28.32
CA ILE A 254 10.31 -7.62 28.80
C ILE A 254 10.21 -9.00 28.15
N SER A 255 11.09 -9.33 27.20
CA SER A 255 11.10 -10.60 26.45
C SER A 255 11.08 -11.86 27.32
N ARG A 256 11.66 -11.82 28.54
CA ARG A 256 11.67 -12.97 29.48
C ARG A 256 10.29 -13.51 29.85
N HIS A 257 9.22 -12.72 29.67
CA HIS A 257 7.85 -13.12 29.95
C HIS A 257 7.18 -13.87 28.78
N PHE A 258 7.79 -13.82 27.59
CA PHE A 258 7.24 -14.25 26.31
C PHE A 258 8.19 -15.21 25.57
N THR A 259 8.96 -16.01 26.30
CA THR A 259 10.00 -16.86 25.68
C THR A 259 9.44 -17.90 24.72
N SER A 260 8.27 -18.47 25.02
CA SER A 260 7.61 -19.46 24.15
C SER A 260 7.09 -18.80 22.87
N GLU A 261 6.49 -17.62 23.01
CA GLU A 261 5.88 -16.87 21.90
C GLU A 261 6.98 -16.31 20.98
N ILE A 262 8.07 -15.79 21.54
CA ILE A 262 9.25 -15.36 20.78
C ILE A 262 9.85 -16.54 20.01
N GLN A 263 9.98 -17.71 20.65
CA GLN A 263 10.49 -18.91 19.99
C GLN A 263 9.61 -19.30 18.79
N GLN A 264 8.28 -19.25 18.93
CA GLN A 264 7.35 -19.52 17.82
C GLN A 264 7.53 -18.53 16.66
N CYS A 265 7.67 -17.23 16.97
CA CYS A 265 7.94 -16.21 15.94
C CYS A 265 9.28 -16.47 15.22
N LEU A 266 10.34 -16.79 15.97
CA LEU A 266 11.65 -17.09 15.38
C LEU A 266 11.64 -18.36 14.53
N GLU A 267 10.90 -19.40 14.94
CA GLU A 267 10.73 -20.61 14.12
C GLU A 267 9.99 -20.32 12.82
N PHE A 268 8.97 -19.45 12.87
CA PHE A 268 8.26 -19.00 11.68
C PHE A 268 9.18 -18.25 10.72
N ILE A 269 9.95 -17.27 11.24
CA ILE A 269 10.93 -16.52 10.45
C ILE A 269 12.00 -17.47 9.87
N TYR A 270 12.51 -18.40 10.68
CA TYR A 270 13.57 -19.32 10.26
C TYR A 270 13.14 -20.24 9.12
N ARG A 271 11.88 -20.71 9.11
CA ARG A 271 11.33 -21.50 7.99
C ARG A 271 11.31 -20.75 6.66
N ARG A 272 11.32 -19.42 6.72
CA ARG A 272 11.29 -18.52 5.54
C ARG A 272 12.67 -17.96 5.20
N TRP A 273 13.68 -18.19 6.04
CA TRP A 273 15.04 -17.72 5.81
C TRP A 273 15.63 -18.37 4.55
N THR A 274 16.18 -17.54 3.66
CA THR A 274 16.87 -18.00 2.46
C THR A 274 18.26 -17.38 2.35
N GLN A 275 19.14 -17.98 1.53
CA GLN A 275 20.44 -17.39 1.22
C GLN A 275 20.35 -16.06 0.45
N LYS A 276 19.18 -15.75 -0.14
CA LYS A 276 18.92 -14.48 -0.81
C LYS A 276 18.43 -13.39 0.15
N GLY A 277 18.04 -13.75 1.37
CA GLY A 277 17.46 -12.85 2.36
C GLY A 277 15.99 -13.16 2.66
N LEU A 278 15.37 -12.24 3.38
CA LEU A 278 13.96 -12.20 3.72
C LEU A 278 13.29 -11.01 3.02
N SER A 279 12.01 -11.19 2.73
CA SER A 279 11.10 -10.12 2.32
C SER A 279 10.05 -9.93 3.42
N HIS A 280 9.31 -8.83 3.35
CA HIS A 280 8.22 -8.50 4.28
C HIS A 280 7.12 -9.57 4.43
N ASN A 281 6.96 -10.46 3.44
CA ASN A 281 6.13 -11.67 3.52
C ASN A 281 6.70 -12.82 2.66
N VAL A 282 6.10 -14.00 2.75
CA VAL A 282 6.55 -15.22 2.03
C VAL A 282 6.29 -15.19 0.51
N HIS A 283 5.35 -14.37 0.05
CA HIS A 283 4.96 -14.27 -1.36
C HIS A 283 5.82 -13.28 -2.15
N CYS A 284 6.39 -12.27 -1.48
CA CYS A 284 7.23 -11.27 -2.13
C CYS A 284 8.56 -11.89 -2.58
N PRO A 285 8.84 -11.94 -3.90
CA PRO A 285 10.05 -12.58 -4.42
C PRO A 285 11.31 -11.74 -4.23
N ILE A 286 11.17 -10.48 -3.77
CA ILE A 286 12.26 -9.52 -3.64
C ILE A 286 12.58 -9.34 -2.17
N PRO A 287 13.74 -9.82 -1.70
CA PRO A 287 14.18 -9.56 -0.33
C PRO A 287 14.55 -8.09 -0.17
N ASP A 288 14.31 -7.56 1.01
CA ASP A 288 14.73 -6.23 1.41
C ASP A 288 15.78 -6.32 2.53
N ILE A 289 16.61 -5.29 2.63
CA ILE A 289 17.73 -5.28 3.57
C ILE A 289 17.28 -5.14 5.02
N ASP A 290 16.11 -4.54 5.27
CA ASP A 290 15.64 -4.27 6.62
C ASP A 290 15.17 -5.58 7.28
N ASP A 291 14.24 -6.29 6.64
CA ASP A 291 13.77 -7.61 7.07
C ASP A 291 14.92 -8.62 7.10
N THR A 292 15.81 -8.61 6.10
CA THR A 292 16.97 -9.51 6.06
C THR A 292 17.93 -9.27 7.20
N ALA A 293 18.32 -8.02 7.47
CA ALA A 293 19.27 -7.70 8.55
C ALA A 293 18.66 -7.96 9.94
N MET A 294 17.38 -7.64 10.11
CA MET A 294 16.62 -7.92 11.31
C MET A 294 16.52 -9.42 11.58
N GLY A 295 16.14 -10.20 10.57
CA GLY A 295 16.09 -11.66 10.65
C GLY A 295 17.44 -12.27 10.95
N PHE A 296 18.49 -11.87 10.24
CA PHE A 296 19.85 -12.35 10.49
C PHE A 296 20.25 -12.15 11.95
N ARG A 297 20.10 -10.92 12.46
CA ARG A 297 20.49 -10.59 13.83
C ARG A 297 19.68 -11.39 14.84
N LEU A 298 18.36 -11.41 14.73
CA LEU A 298 17.48 -12.07 15.70
C LEU A 298 17.69 -13.58 15.70
N LEU A 299 17.77 -14.22 14.53
CA LEU A 299 18.01 -15.66 14.40
C LEU A 299 19.40 -16.03 14.97
N ARG A 300 20.46 -15.30 14.59
CA ARG A 300 21.81 -15.55 15.11
C ARG A 300 21.90 -15.38 16.63
N GLN A 301 21.27 -14.34 17.18
CA GLN A 301 21.24 -14.10 18.63
C GLN A 301 20.57 -15.23 19.43
N HIS A 302 19.64 -15.96 18.81
CA HIS A 302 18.94 -17.09 19.42
C HIS A 302 19.49 -18.46 19.02
N GLY A 303 20.69 -18.50 18.42
CA GLY A 303 21.42 -19.74 18.15
C GLY A 303 20.98 -20.49 16.89
N TYR A 304 20.18 -19.87 16.02
CA TYR A 304 19.83 -20.46 14.72
C TYR A 304 21.02 -20.42 13.75
N ASP A 305 21.07 -21.41 12.86
CA ASP A 305 22.09 -21.50 11.84
C ASP A 305 21.72 -20.65 10.61
N VAL A 306 22.18 -19.40 10.61
CA VAL A 306 22.03 -18.47 9.49
C VAL A 306 23.40 -18.04 8.97
N THR A 307 23.58 -17.98 7.66
CA THR A 307 24.78 -17.39 7.05
C THR A 307 24.48 -15.99 6.55
N THR A 308 25.52 -15.17 6.38
CA THR A 308 25.36 -13.87 5.72
C THR A 308 24.84 -14.08 4.30
N CYS A 309 23.79 -13.36 3.92
CA CYS A 309 23.26 -13.39 2.56
C CYS A 309 24.29 -12.82 1.58
N ASN A 310 24.35 -13.38 0.38
CA ASN A 310 25.28 -12.96 -0.69
C ASN A 310 24.76 -11.75 -1.48
#